data_AF-A6PZ52-F1
#
_entry.id   AF-A6PZ52-F1
#
_cell.length_a   1.000
_cell.length_b   1.000
_cell.length_c   1.000
_cell.angle_alpha   90.00
_cell.angle_beta   90.00
_cell.angle_gamma   90.00
#
_symmetry.space_group_name_H-M   'P 1'
#
loop_
_entity.id
_entity.type
_entity.pdbx_description
1 polymer ?
#
loop_
_entity_poly.entity_id
_entity_poly.type
_entity_poly.pdbx_seq_one_letter_code
_entity_poly.pdbx_strand_id
1 'polypeptide(L)'
;YSLTSKTCPEKSSKEACLRCLAQGLLTYTALLKHVEKESPSSIRSEGHSFKSLLLRLTSGIKNKMRHREHVKALTNSQEGHLLRDFDSPDPFQRLMTTFKILYKLRDFLIDGIKNIIKKTIVWPMGVRYRYTTNNYKSITNQL
;
A
#
# COMPACT_ATOMS: atom_id res chain seq x y z
N TYR A 1 15.85 9.83 -1.48
CA TYR A 1 14.40 9.96 -1.80
C TYR A 1 13.57 9.30 -0.70
N SER A 2 12.52 9.97 -0.25
CA SER A 2 11.60 9.42 0.76
C SER A 2 10.61 8.48 0.07
N LEU A 3 10.48 7.23 0.56
CA LEU A 3 9.40 6.29 0.23
C LEU A 3 8.05 6.91 0.65
N THR A 4 7.55 7.87 -0.12
CA THR A 4 6.29 8.57 0.17
C THR A 4 5.21 8.03 -0.75
N SER A 5 4.73 6.82 -0.48
CA SER A 5 3.35 6.51 -0.85
C SER A 5 2.48 7.50 -0.07
N LYS A 6 1.93 8.52 -0.75
CA LYS A 6 1.07 9.51 -0.10
C LYS A 6 -0.13 8.79 0.49
N THR A 7 -0.24 8.79 1.81
CA THR A 7 -1.46 8.35 2.49
C THR A 7 -2.58 9.34 2.15
N CYS A 8 -3.81 8.85 2.21
CA CYS A 8 -5.00 9.62 1.92
C CYS A 8 -5.07 10.87 2.83
N PRO A 9 -5.05 12.10 2.28
CA PRO A 9 -5.14 13.32 3.08
C PRO A 9 -6.47 13.36 3.84
N GLU A 10 -6.48 13.80 5.10
CA GLU A 10 -7.70 13.76 5.93
C GLU A 10 -8.89 14.47 5.26
N LYS A 11 -8.64 15.63 4.64
CA LYS A 11 -9.64 16.47 3.96
C LYS A 11 -9.98 16.02 2.52
N SER A 12 -9.47 14.87 2.05
CA SER A 12 -9.76 14.39 0.69
C SER A 12 -11.12 13.68 0.57
N SER A 13 -11.71 13.65 -0.61
CA SER A 13 -12.94 12.88 -0.87
C SER A 13 -12.68 11.36 -0.74
N LYS A 14 -13.75 10.56 -0.58
CA LYS A 14 -13.64 9.10 -0.58
C LYS A 14 -12.98 8.59 -1.87
N GLU A 15 -13.37 9.13 -3.02
CA GLU A 15 -12.81 8.78 -4.33
C GLU A 15 -11.30 9.10 -4.40
N ALA A 16 -10.90 10.29 -3.97
CA ALA A 16 -9.48 10.67 -3.94
C ALA A 16 -8.68 9.76 -2.99
N CYS A 17 -9.28 9.35 -1.87
CA CYS A 17 -8.69 8.40 -0.93
C CYS A 17 -8.46 7.04 -1.56
N LEU A 18 -9.47 6.48 -2.23
CA LEU A 18 -9.37 5.19 -2.92
C LEU A 18 -8.34 5.24 -4.04
N ARG A 19 -8.30 6.34 -4.80
CA ARG A 19 -7.28 6.57 -5.84
C ARG A 19 -5.87 6.58 -5.26
N CYS A 20 -5.62 7.33 -4.19
CA CYS A 20 -4.31 7.36 -3.52
C CYS A 20 -3.91 5.96 -3.02
N LEU A 21 -4.86 5.22 -2.46
CA LEU A 21 -4.59 3.87 -1.96
C LEU A 21 -4.25 2.90 -3.09
N ALA A 22 -5.05 2.86 -4.15
CA ALA A 22 -4.79 1.99 -5.28
C ALA A 22 -3.47 2.34 -5.99
N GLN A 23 -3.14 3.62 -6.12
CA GLN A 23 -1.86 4.04 -6.68
C GLN A 23 -0.68 3.63 -5.79
N GLY A 24 -0.79 3.81 -4.47
CA GLY A 24 0.26 3.42 -3.53
C GLY A 24 0.47 1.90 -3.49
N LEU A 25 -0.61 1.10 -3.55
CA LEU A 25 -0.50 -0.36 -3.66
C LEU A 25 0.26 -0.79 -4.92
N LEU A 26 -0.01 -0.17 -6.07
CA LEU A 26 0.73 -0.44 -7.31
C LEU A 26 2.22 -0.07 -7.20
N THR A 27 2.53 1.05 -6.54
CA THR A 27 3.93 1.42 -6.24
C THR A 27 4.61 0.35 -5.38
N TYR A 28 3.97 -0.11 -4.30
CA TYR A 28 4.56 -1.15 -3.46
C TYR A 28 4.65 -2.50 -4.15
N THR A 29 3.70 -2.85 -5.02
CA THR A 29 3.81 -4.03 -5.90
C THR A 29 5.08 -3.99 -6.74
N ALA A 30 5.47 -2.82 -7.27
CA ALA A 30 6.73 -2.67 -7.99
C ALA A 30 7.95 -2.79 -7.04
N LEU A 31 7.91 -2.14 -5.87
CA LEU A 31 8.99 -2.19 -4.87
C LEU A 31 9.25 -3.59 -4.32
N LEU A 32 8.23 -4.44 -4.25
CA LEU A 32 8.40 -5.84 -3.82
C LEU A 32 9.32 -6.64 -4.75
N LYS A 33 9.57 -6.19 -5.98
CA LYS A 33 10.62 -6.81 -6.84
C LYS A 33 12.01 -6.70 -6.22
N HIS A 34 12.31 -5.61 -5.52
CA HIS A 34 13.56 -5.46 -4.77
C HIS A 34 13.63 -6.45 -3.61
N VAL A 35 12.53 -6.62 -2.88
CA VAL A 35 12.40 -7.59 -1.78
C VAL A 35 12.60 -9.01 -2.32
N GLU A 36 11.92 -9.40 -3.40
CA GLU A 36 12.04 -10.72 -4.02
C GLU A 36 13.49 -11.03 -4.46
N LYS A 37 14.20 -10.03 -4.98
CA LYS A 37 15.59 -10.14 -5.45
C LYS A 37 16.58 -10.30 -4.30
N GLU A 38 16.50 -9.45 -3.28
CA GLU A 38 17.52 -9.31 -2.22
C GLU A 38 17.25 -10.17 -0.99
N SER A 39 16.03 -10.69 -0.83
CA SER A 39 15.69 -11.54 0.32
C SER A 39 16.22 -12.98 0.19
N PRO A 40 16.57 -13.62 1.32
CA PRO A 40 16.82 -15.06 1.40
C PRO A 40 15.66 -15.87 0.83
N SER A 41 15.93 -17.09 0.38
CA SER A 41 14.95 -17.98 -0.27
C SER A 41 13.69 -18.22 0.55
N SER A 42 13.78 -18.22 1.88
CA SER A 42 12.65 -18.35 2.81
C SER A 42 11.65 -17.19 2.75
N ILE A 43 12.11 -15.97 2.47
CA ILE A 43 11.27 -14.76 2.37
C ILE A 43 10.81 -14.52 0.91
N ARG A 44 11.57 -15.04 -0.06
CA ARG A 44 11.25 -14.90 -1.50
C ARG A 44 9.91 -15.53 -1.88
N SER A 45 9.60 -16.72 -1.35
CA SER A 45 8.31 -17.39 -1.56
C SER A 45 7.13 -16.60 -1.00
N GLU A 46 7.33 -15.92 0.13
CA GLU A 46 6.34 -15.00 0.70
C GLU A 46 6.16 -13.74 -0.16
N GLY A 47 7.24 -13.24 -0.77
CA GLY A 47 7.21 -12.08 -1.67
C GLY A 47 6.20 -12.23 -2.82
N HIS A 48 6.21 -13.37 -3.50
CA HIS A 48 5.24 -13.65 -4.58
C HIS A 48 3.78 -13.71 -4.08
N SER A 49 3.56 -14.32 -2.92
CA SER A 49 2.24 -14.40 -2.28
C SER A 49 1.74 -13.00 -1.91
N PHE A 50 2.64 -12.17 -1.36
CA PHE A 50 2.32 -10.81 -0.95
C PHE A 50 2.02 -9.90 -2.15
N LYS A 51 2.78 -10.04 -3.24
CA LYS A 51 2.54 -9.34 -4.50
C LYS A 51 1.16 -9.65 -5.07
N SER A 52 0.78 -10.93 -5.11
CA SER A 52 -0.55 -11.37 -5.55
C SER A 52 -1.67 -10.77 -4.67
N LEU A 53 -1.47 -10.76 -3.35
CA LEU A 53 -2.39 -10.14 -2.40
C LEU A 53 -2.58 -8.63 -2.68
N LEU A 54 -1.49 -7.87 -2.86
CA LEU A 54 -1.58 -6.44 -3.17
C LEU A 54 -2.31 -6.16 -4.49
N LEU A 55 -2.11 -6.99 -5.51
CA LEU A 55 -2.83 -6.88 -6.78
C LEU A 55 -4.34 -7.14 -6.60
N ARG A 56 -4.71 -8.17 -5.82
CA ARG A 56 -6.11 -8.45 -5.46
C ARG A 56 -6.74 -7.29 -4.70
N LEU A 57 -6.03 -6.76 -3.69
CA LEU A 57 -6.45 -5.57 -2.93
C LEU A 57 -6.66 -4.36 -3.83
N THR A 58 -5.71 -4.11 -4.75
CA THR A 58 -5.79 -3.02 -5.73
C THR A 58 -7.02 -3.16 -6.61
N SER A 59 -7.28 -4.36 -7.12
CA SER A 59 -8.48 -4.66 -7.90
C SER A 59 -9.77 -4.42 -7.10
N GLY A 60 -9.82 -4.90 -5.87
CA GLY A 60 -10.95 -4.67 -4.96
C GLY A 60 -11.21 -3.19 -4.67
N ILE A 61 -10.16 -2.38 -4.51
CA ILE A 61 -10.28 -0.92 -4.36
C ILE A 61 -10.78 -0.28 -5.66
N LYS A 62 -10.18 -0.64 -6.81
CA LYS A 62 -10.58 -0.10 -8.12
C LYS A 62 -12.05 -0.39 -8.44
N ASN A 63 -12.58 -1.54 -8.03
CA ASN A 63 -14.00 -1.86 -8.19
C ASN A 63 -14.94 -1.00 -7.33
N LYS A 64 -14.43 -0.37 -6.28
CA LYS A 64 -15.17 0.58 -5.43
C LYS A 64 -15.02 2.04 -5.88
N MET A 65 -14.22 2.31 -6.91
CA MET A 65 -13.99 3.65 -7.45
C MET A 65 -14.99 3.98 -8.55
N ARG A 66 -15.41 5.24 -8.63
CA ARG A 66 -16.23 5.72 -9.76
C ARG A 66 -15.42 5.78 -11.05
N HIS A 67 -14.15 6.17 -10.95
CA HIS A 67 -13.25 6.35 -12.09
C HIS A 67 -12.00 5.46 -11.99
N ARG A 68 -12.22 4.15 -12.09
CA ARG A 68 -11.17 3.11 -11.95
C ARG A 68 -10.02 3.26 -12.96
N GLU A 69 -10.30 3.85 -14.12
CA GLU A 69 -9.37 4.16 -15.22
C GLU A 69 -8.31 5.20 -14.83
N HIS A 70 -8.57 6.01 -13.79
CA HIS A 70 -7.61 6.98 -13.29
C HIS A 70 -6.44 6.37 -12.52
N VAL A 71 -6.49 5.06 -12.24
CA VAL A 71 -5.41 4.30 -11.60
C VAL A 71 -4.82 3.35 -12.65
N LYS A 72 -3.65 3.72 -13.16
CA LYS A 72 -2.90 2.96 -14.15
C LYS A 72 -1.76 2.19 -13.48
N ALA A 73 -1.54 0.96 -13.96
CA ALA A 73 -0.35 0.21 -13.62
C ALA A 73 0.90 1.00 -14.02
N LEU A 74 1.98 0.83 -13.26
CA LEU A 74 3.26 1.40 -13.65
C LEU A 74 3.75 0.70 -14.92
N THR A 75 4.30 1.48 -15.84
CA THR A 75 5.01 0.93 -17.00
C THR A 75 6.36 0.35 -16.58
N ASN A 76 6.92 -0.57 -17.36
CA ASN A 76 8.26 -1.13 -17.10
C ASN A 76 9.33 -0.05 -16.89
N SER A 77 9.24 1.06 -17.63
CA SER A 77 10.15 2.21 -17.46
C SER A 77 9.97 2.89 -16.09
N GLN A 78 8.73 3.18 -15.70
CA GLN A 78 8.44 3.78 -14.39
C GLN A 78 8.87 2.88 -13.23
N GLU A 79 8.64 1.57 -13.35
CA GLU A 79 9.11 0.59 -12.38
C GLU A 79 10.64 0.57 -12.31
N GLY A 80 11.33 0.56 -13.46
CA GLY A 80 12.80 0.59 -13.51
C GLY A 80 13.39 1.88 -12.94
N HIS A 81 12.75 3.03 -13.15
CA HIS A 81 13.13 4.28 -12.48
C HIS A 81 12.93 4.21 -10.97
N LEU A 82 11.81 3.65 -10.50
CA LEU A 82 11.54 3.50 -9.08
C LEU A 82 12.54 2.57 -8.39
N LEU A 83 12.92 1.47 -9.05
CA LEU A 83 13.84 0.48 -8.49
C LEU A 83 15.30 0.95 -8.47
N ARG A 84 15.71 1.79 -9.42
CA ARG A 84 17.07 2.35 -9.48
C ARG A 84 17.46 3.11 -8.21
N ASP A 85 16.51 3.74 -7.54
CA ASP A 85 16.76 4.45 -6.27
C ASP A 85 17.17 3.51 -5.12
N PHE A 86 17.01 2.19 -5.30
CA PHE A 86 17.28 1.15 -4.30
C PHE A 86 18.45 0.23 -4.69
N ASP A 87 19.00 0.38 -5.90
CA ASP A 87 20.20 -0.32 -6.30
C ASP A 87 21.40 0.28 -5.54
N SER A 88 22.06 -0.55 -4.73
CA SER A 88 23.26 -0.19 -3.98
C SER A 88 24.32 -1.28 -4.15
N PRO A 89 25.60 -0.94 -4.30
CA PRO A 89 26.67 -1.94 -4.33
C PRO A 89 26.82 -2.67 -2.99
N ASP A 90 26.44 -2.05 -1.88
CA ASP A 90 26.56 -2.62 -0.52
C ASP A 90 25.42 -3.60 -0.20
N PRO A 91 25.71 -4.90 0.04
CA PRO A 91 24.71 -5.90 0.42
C PRO A 91 23.93 -5.54 1.69
N PHE A 92 24.57 -4.91 2.68
CA PHE A 92 23.91 -4.50 3.90
C PHE A 92 22.86 -3.42 3.63
N GLN A 93 23.18 -2.43 2.79
CA GLN A 93 22.23 -1.39 2.39
C GLN A 93 21.06 -1.94 1.59
N ARG A 94 21.30 -2.91 0.70
CA ARG A 94 20.22 -3.56 -0.06
C ARG A 94 19.25 -4.30 0.87
N LEU A 95 19.78 -5.02 1.86
CA LEU A 95 18.97 -5.71 2.87
C LEU A 95 18.21 -4.72 3.77
N MET A 96 18.87 -3.66 4.24
CA MET A 96 18.23 -2.60 5.03
C MET A 96 17.08 -1.94 4.26
N THR A 97 17.28 -1.74 2.96
CA THR A 97 16.27 -1.20 2.05
C THR A 97 15.06 -2.11 1.94
N THR A 98 15.27 -3.43 1.85
CA THR A 98 14.20 -4.43 1.90
C THR A 98 13.34 -4.29 3.15
N PHE A 99 13.96 -4.23 4.34
CA PHE A 99 13.22 -4.03 5.59
C PHE A 99 12.48 -2.70 5.64
N LYS A 100 13.10 -1.63 5.12
CA LYS A 100 12.48 -0.30 5.03
C LYS A 100 11.24 -0.30 4.14
N ILE A 101 11.30 -0.98 2.98
CA ILE A 101 10.16 -1.13 2.07
C ILE A 101 9.01 -1.86 2.79
N LEU A 102 9.30 -2.99 3.43
CA LEU A 102 8.30 -3.79 4.15
C LEU A 102 7.66 -3.01 5.30
N TYR A 103 8.47 -2.29 6.07
CA TYR A 103 7.97 -1.45 7.16
C TYR A 103 7.04 -0.34 6.66
N LYS A 104 7.45 0.37 5.60
CA LYS A 104 6.64 1.45 5.01
C LYS A 104 5.35 0.94 4.37
N LEU A 105 5.38 -0.25 3.78
CA LEU A 105 4.21 -0.94 3.26
C LEU A 105 3.22 -1.29 4.38
N ARG A 106 3.71 -1.82 5.51
CA ARG A 106 2.88 -2.07 6.70
C ARG A 106 2.19 -0.79 7.18
N ASP A 107 2.95 0.29 7.37
CA ASP A 107 2.41 1.59 7.82
C ASP A 107 1.35 2.10 6.85
N PHE A 108 1.63 2.03 5.54
CA PHE A 108 0.72 2.45 4.49
C PHE A 108 -0.60 1.67 4.51
N LEU A 109 -0.55 0.34 4.70
CA LEU A 109 -1.76 -0.50 4.79
C LEU A 109 -2.58 -0.15 6.03
N ILE A 110 -1.93 0.00 7.18
CA ILE A 110 -2.57 0.36 8.45
C ILE A 110 -3.28 1.72 8.31
N ASP A 111 -2.58 2.72 7.77
CA ASP A 111 -3.14 4.06 7.60
C ASP A 111 -4.22 4.09 6.51
N GLY A 112 -4.10 3.27 5.47
CA GLY A 112 -5.13 3.11 4.45
C GLY A 112 -6.43 2.55 5.02
N ILE A 113 -6.34 1.48 5.82
CA ILE A 113 -7.50 0.89 6.50
C ILE A 113 -8.16 1.92 7.41
N LYS A 114 -7.38 2.60 8.26
CA LYS A 114 -7.88 3.67 9.15
C LYS A 114 -8.67 4.72 8.37
N ASN A 115 -8.12 5.19 7.25
CA ASN A 115 -8.72 6.26 6.47
C ASN A 115 -9.99 5.81 5.73
N ILE A 116 -10.03 4.58 5.22
CA ILE A 116 -11.26 4.00 4.64
C ILE A 116 -12.35 3.90 5.72
N ILE A 117 -12.02 3.37 6.90
CA ILE A 117 -12.97 3.20 8.01
C ILE A 117 -13.53 4.56 8.44
N LYS A 118 -12.67 5.55 8.71
CA LYS A 118 -13.08 6.92 9.04
C LYS A 118 -14.05 7.50 8.01
N LYS A 119 -13.80 7.29 6.72
CA LYS A 119 -14.66 7.81 5.64
C LYS A 119 -15.92 6.98 5.39
N THR A 120 -15.97 5.74 5.86
CA THR A 120 -17.14 4.86 5.71
C THR A 120 -18.11 5.03 6.87
N ILE A 121 -17.63 5.15 8.11
CA ILE A 121 -18.49 5.29 9.29
C ILE A 121 -19.07 6.70 9.43
N VAL A 122 -18.38 7.74 8.94
CA VAL A 122 -18.85 9.14 9.04
C VAL A 122 -19.97 9.47 8.01
N TRP A 123 -20.37 8.54 7.14
CA TRP A 123 -21.35 8.78 6.07
C TRP A 123 -22.65 7.95 6.16
N PRO A 124 -23.21 7.76 7.36
CA PRO A 124 -24.68 7.86 7.44
C PRO A 124 -25.22 8.79 8.55
N MET A 125 -24.45 9.20 9.56
CA MET A 125 -24.97 10.04 10.64
C MET A 125 -23.88 10.95 11.19
N GLY A 126 -24.19 12.25 11.31
CA GLY A 126 -23.28 13.32 11.72
C GLY A 126 -22.80 13.22 13.17
N VAL A 127 -22.03 12.18 13.52
CA VAL A 127 -21.41 12.02 14.84
C VAL A 127 -19.92 11.78 14.67
N ARG A 128 -19.13 12.73 15.16
CA ARG A 128 -17.67 12.74 15.14
C ARG A 128 -17.15 11.75 16.18
N TYR A 129 -16.97 10.47 15.82
CA TYR A 129 -16.30 9.51 16.70
C TYR A 129 -14.78 9.64 16.63
N ARG A 130 -14.17 9.91 17.79
CA ARG A 130 -12.73 9.93 18.02
C ARG A 130 -12.29 8.49 18.32
N TYR A 131 -11.74 7.79 17.33
CA TYR A 131 -11.27 6.40 17.50
C TYR A 131 -9.96 6.36 18.28
N THR A 132 -9.99 5.82 19.50
CA THR A 132 -8.83 5.33 20.24
C THR A 132 -8.47 3.92 19.77
N THR A 133 -7.19 3.56 19.87
CA THR A 133 -6.45 2.60 19.05
C THR A 133 -6.74 1.10 19.22
N ASN A 134 -7.83 0.68 19.88
CA ASN A 134 -7.91 -0.69 20.41
C ASN A 134 -8.81 -1.73 19.70
N ASN A 135 -9.43 -1.43 18.54
CA ASN A 135 -10.46 -2.34 17.97
C ASN A 135 -10.13 -3.05 16.63
N TYR A 136 -8.86 -3.23 16.26
CA TYR A 136 -8.50 -3.93 15.01
C TYR A 136 -8.86 -5.43 14.97
N LYS A 137 -9.25 -6.05 16.09
CA LYS A 137 -9.50 -7.50 16.16
C LYS A 137 -10.86 -7.96 15.61
N SER A 138 -11.81 -7.06 15.32
CA SER A 138 -13.17 -7.48 14.93
C SER A 138 -13.48 -7.44 13.43
N ILE A 139 -12.64 -6.80 12.61
CA ILE A 139 -12.97 -6.54 11.19
C ILE A 139 -12.42 -7.64 10.26
N THR A 140 -11.53 -8.50 10.73
CA THR A 140 -10.90 -9.55 9.90
C THR A 140 -11.79 -10.76 9.62
N ASN A 141 -12.97 -10.87 10.23
CA ASN A 141 -13.86 -12.04 10.06
C ASN A 141 -14.96 -11.88 9.01
N GLN A 142 -14.90 -10.85 8.15
CA GLN A 142 -15.90 -10.63 7.09
C GLN A 142 -15.28 -10.27 5.72
N LEU A 143 -14.05 -10.73 5.44
CA LEU A 143 -13.44 -10.67 4.11
C LEU A 143 -13.01 -12.05 3.64
#